data_AF-X1ISD3-F1
#
_entry.id   AF-X1ISD3-F1
#
_cell.length_a   1.000
_cell.length_b   1.000
_cell.length_c   1.000
_cell.angle_alpha   90.00
_cell.angle_beta   90.00
_cell.angle_gamma   90.00
#
_symmetry.space_group_name_H-M   'P 1'
#
loop_
_entity.id
_entity.type
_entity.pdbx_description
1 polymer ?
#
loop_
_entity_poly.entity_id
_entity_poly.type
_entity_poly.pdbx_seq_one_letter_code
_entity_poly.pdbx_strand_id
1 'polypeptide(L)'
;VRPIDKAYFGNCILYGNKEYELGVDEHPSSKIPYQFVHSLLKADPEAFDLNDQSHFTAVINLEDPRFVNPNHSYSNFQLDTLSPAKDLAFSDIAIQYPLDILGVSRLGTLGPDMGAYERVENDSISK
;
A
#
# COMPACT_ATOMS: atom_id res chain seq x y z
N VAL A 1 -17.39 7.10 -23.65
CA VAL A 1 -16.56 6.74 -22.46
C VAL A 1 -15.11 6.84 -22.87
N ARG A 2 -14.24 7.44 -22.05
CA ARG A 2 -12.78 7.46 -22.31
C ARG A 2 -12.20 6.15 -21.76
N PRO A 3 -11.49 5.35 -22.58
CA PRO A 3 -10.89 4.10 -22.11
C PRO A 3 -9.74 4.40 -21.14
N ILE A 4 -9.55 3.52 -20.16
CA ILE A 4 -8.36 3.49 -19.32
C ILE A 4 -7.58 2.23 -19.68
N ASP A 5 -6.32 2.40 -20.09
CA ASP A 5 -5.53 1.29 -20.61
C ASP A 5 -4.97 0.41 -19.49
N LYS A 6 -4.59 1.02 -18.36
CA LYS A 6 -4.04 0.32 -17.18
C LYS A 6 -4.13 1.20 -15.93
N ALA A 7 -4.52 0.60 -14.81
CA ALA A 7 -4.36 1.16 -13.47
C ALA A 7 -3.59 0.16 -12.60
N TYR A 8 -2.37 0.49 -12.21
CA TYR A 8 -1.49 -0.41 -11.45
C TYR A 8 -1.06 0.24 -10.14
N PHE A 9 -1.29 -0.47 -9.05
CA PHE A 9 -1.03 -0.03 -7.68
C PHE A 9 -0.12 -1.06 -7.02
N GLY A 10 1.18 -0.78 -7.00
CA GLY A 10 2.17 -1.67 -6.40
C GLY A 10 2.74 -1.07 -5.12
N ASN A 11 2.93 -1.89 -4.08
CA ASN A 11 3.47 -1.43 -2.80
C ASN A 11 2.67 -0.28 -2.18
N CYS A 12 1.35 -0.30 -2.33
CA CYS A 12 0.47 0.77 -1.89
C CYS A 12 -0.17 0.48 -0.52
N ILE A 13 -0.57 1.55 0.17
CA ILE A 13 -1.52 1.47 1.29
C ILE A 13 -2.74 2.30 0.91
N LEU A 14 -3.91 1.67 0.82
CA LEU A 14 -5.20 2.32 0.59
C LEU A 14 -6.05 2.17 1.86
N TYR A 15 -5.97 3.17 2.73
CA TYR A 15 -6.61 3.13 4.04
C TYR A 15 -7.06 4.53 4.49
N GLY A 16 -8.09 4.58 5.33
CA GLY A 16 -8.68 5.83 5.78
C GLY A 16 -9.86 5.63 6.74
N ASN A 17 -10.69 6.66 6.87
CA ASN A 17 -11.76 6.75 7.85
C ASN A 17 -13.11 6.21 7.38
N LYS A 18 -13.27 5.85 6.10
CA LYS A 18 -14.47 5.19 5.62
C LYS A 18 -14.47 3.72 6.06
N GLU A 19 -15.63 3.09 6.03
CA GLU A 19 -15.74 1.64 6.26
C GLU A 19 -14.87 0.88 5.26
N TYR A 20 -14.99 1.24 3.98
CA TYR A 20 -14.15 0.77 2.88
C TYR A 20 -13.66 1.97 2.05
N GLU A 21 -12.45 1.85 1.51
CA GLU A 21 -11.73 2.91 0.78
C GLU A 21 -11.57 2.61 -0.72
N LEU A 22 -11.98 1.42 -1.18
CA LEU A 22 -11.95 1.03 -2.58
C LEU A 22 -13.37 0.99 -3.16
N GLY A 23 -13.54 1.65 -4.31
CA GLY A 23 -14.74 1.56 -5.13
C GLY A 23 -14.37 1.62 -6.60
N VAL A 24 -15.03 0.80 -7.42
CA VAL A 24 -14.84 0.79 -8.87
C VAL A 24 -16.22 0.97 -9.51
N ASP A 25 -16.40 2.08 -10.22
CA ASP A 25 -17.62 2.42 -10.92
C ASP A 25 -17.35 2.38 -12.43
N GLU A 26 -17.76 1.28 -13.07
CA GLU A 26 -17.56 1.05 -14.50
C GLU A 26 -18.81 1.42 -15.29
N HIS A 27 -18.63 2.15 -16.39
CA HIS A 27 -19.71 2.31 -17.37
C HIS A 27 -19.94 0.98 -18.11
N PRO A 28 -21.18 0.56 -18.42
CA PRO A 28 -21.47 -0.74 -19.07
C PRO A 28 -20.75 -1.01 -20.41
N SER A 29 -20.22 0.04 -21.05
CA SER A 29 -19.51 -0.03 -22.33
C SER A 29 -17.98 0.10 -22.21
N SER A 30 -17.44 0.07 -20.99
CA SER A 30 -15.98 0.13 -20.75
C SER A 30 -15.63 -0.65 -19.50
N LYS A 31 -14.40 -1.18 -19.48
CA LYS A 31 -13.81 -1.79 -18.29
C LYS A 31 -12.67 -0.93 -17.76
N ILE A 32 -12.41 -1.05 -16.47
CA ILE A 32 -11.29 -0.42 -15.78
C ILE A 32 -10.32 -1.54 -15.41
N PRO A 33 -9.28 -1.81 -16.20
CA PRO A 33 -8.25 -2.78 -15.84
C PRO A 33 -7.40 -2.23 -14.68
N TYR A 34 -7.76 -2.60 -13.45
CA TYR A 34 -6.99 -2.29 -12.24
C TYR A 34 -6.26 -3.52 -11.69
N GLN A 35 -5.08 -3.31 -11.10
CA GLN A 35 -4.32 -4.35 -10.42
C GLN A 35 -3.63 -3.79 -9.18
N PHE A 36 -3.82 -4.44 -8.04
CA PHE A 36 -3.12 -4.20 -6.79
C PHE A 36 -2.11 -5.31 -6.54
N VAL A 37 -0.85 -4.95 -6.30
CA VAL A 37 0.25 -5.88 -6.10
C VAL A 37 0.99 -5.51 -4.81
N HIS A 38 1.16 -6.47 -3.89
CA HIS A 38 1.83 -6.25 -2.60
C HIS A 38 1.33 -4.98 -1.91
N SER A 39 0.02 -4.91 -1.66
CA SER A 39 -0.62 -3.69 -1.16
C SER A 39 -1.52 -3.99 0.04
N LEU A 40 -1.60 -3.05 0.98
CA LEU A 40 -2.54 -3.09 2.10
C LEU A 40 -3.76 -2.25 1.74
N LEU A 41 -4.94 -2.86 1.79
CA LEU A 41 -6.21 -2.29 1.36
C LEU A 41 -7.22 -2.28 2.51
N LYS A 42 -8.19 -1.36 2.41
CA LYS A 42 -9.45 -1.41 3.14
C LYS A 42 -10.60 -1.56 2.15
N ALA A 43 -10.66 -2.71 1.47
CA ALA A 43 -11.66 -3.02 0.47
C ALA A 43 -12.82 -3.84 1.06
N ASP A 44 -14.01 -3.64 0.52
CA ASP A 44 -15.21 -4.40 0.87
C ASP A 44 -15.09 -5.86 0.38
N PRO A 45 -15.03 -6.85 1.26
CA PRO A 45 -14.92 -8.26 0.86
C PRO A 45 -16.18 -8.80 0.18
N GLU A 46 -17.33 -8.12 0.28
CA GLU A 46 -18.54 -8.47 -0.46
C GLU A 46 -18.52 -7.91 -1.89
N ALA A 47 -17.82 -6.80 -2.12
CA ALA A 47 -17.73 -6.16 -3.43
C ALA A 47 -16.56 -6.65 -4.29
N PHE A 48 -15.50 -7.18 -3.67
CA PHE A 48 -14.26 -7.58 -4.35
C PHE A 48 -13.85 -9.02 -4.00
N ASP A 49 -13.62 -9.84 -5.02
CA ASP A 49 -12.96 -11.14 -4.85
C ASP A 49 -11.44 -10.95 -4.78
N LEU A 50 -10.91 -10.91 -3.55
CA LEU A 50 -9.47 -10.74 -3.31
C LEU A 50 -8.62 -11.95 -3.73
N ASN A 51 -9.24 -13.06 -4.13
CA ASN A 51 -8.52 -14.21 -4.68
C ASN A 51 -8.31 -14.10 -6.20
N ASP A 52 -9.00 -13.16 -6.87
CA ASP A 52 -8.82 -12.91 -8.29
C ASP A 52 -7.44 -12.29 -8.55
N GLN A 53 -6.49 -13.13 -8.97
CA GLN A 53 -5.11 -12.74 -9.25
C GLN A 53 -4.99 -11.76 -10.44
N SER A 54 -6.04 -11.58 -11.25
CA SER A 54 -6.04 -10.53 -12.28
C SER A 54 -6.14 -9.13 -11.69
N HIS A 55 -6.71 -9.00 -10.49
CA HIS A 55 -6.93 -7.74 -9.79
C HIS A 55 -6.10 -7.60 -8.51
N PHE A 56 -5.82 -8.69 -7.79
CA PHE A 56 -5.19 -8.66 -6.47
C PHE A 56 -4.10 -9.72 -6.34
N THR A 57 -2.85 -9.29 -6.10
CA THR A 57 -1.71 -10.18 -5.88
C THR A 57 -1.03 -9.81 -4.58
N ALA A 58 -0.95 -10.76 -3.64
CA ALA A 58 -0.33 -10.59 -2.32
C ALA A 58 -0.85 -9.34 -1.57
N VAL A 59 -2.17 -9.20 -1.49
CA VAL A 59 -2.81 -8.08 -0.80
C VAL A 59 -3.15 -8.43 0.66
N ILE A 60 -3.00 -7.46 1.54
CA ILE A 60 -3.46 -7.51 2.93
C ILE A 60 -4.73 -6.66 2.99
N ASN A 61 -5.84 -7.17 3.53
CA ASN A 61 -7.10 -6.42 3.58
C ASN A 61 -7.61 -6.27 5.02
N LEU A 62 -8.20 -5.11 5.32
CA LEU A 62 -8.85 -4.77 6.61
C LEU A 62 -7.93 -4.81 7.84
N GLU A 63 -6.62 -4.80 7.65
CA GLU A 63 -5.66 -4.64 8.74
C GLU A 63 -5.33 -3.16 8.96
N ASP A 64 -5.17 -2.75 10.22
CA ASP A 64 -4.72 -1.39 10.54
C ASP A 64 -3.27 -1.19 10.05
N PRO A 65 -2.97 -0.20 9.19
CA PRO A 65 -1.61 0.09 8.76
C PRO A 65 -0.67 0.48 9.89
N ARG A 66 -1.19 0.81 11.08
CA ARG A 66 -0.41 1.21 12.25
C ARG A 66 0.48 2.41 11.97
N PHE A 67 -0.13 3.49 11.48
CA PHE A 67 0.57 4.76 11.30
C PHE A 67 0.95 5.38 12.65
N VAL A 68 2.14 5.99 12.73
CA VAL A 68 2.66 6.61 13.96
C VAL A 68 1.72 7.70 14.48
N ASN A 69 1.27 8.62 13.61
CA ASN A 69 0.31 9.65 13.98
C ASN A 69 -0.39 10.23 12.73
N PRO A 70 -1.45 9.57 12.22
CA PRO A 70 -2.14 9.98 10.99
C PRO A 70 -3.11 11.16 11.21
N ASN A 71 -3.19 11.74 12.40
CA ASN A 71 -4.06 12.88 12.68
C ASN A 71 -3.69 14.06 11.78
N HIS A 72 -4.70 14.79 11.27
CA HIS A 72 -4.55 15.97 10.41
C HIS A 72 -3.49 16.97 10.88
N SER A 73 -3.32 17.18 12.19
CA SER A 73 -2.34 18.12 12.73
C SER A 73 -0.88 17.67 12.56
N TYR A 74 -0.63 16.37 12.41
CA TYR A 74 0.71 15.78 12.33
C TYR A 74 1.00 15.15 10.96
N SER A 75 -0.01 14.51 10.36
CA SER A 75 0.09 13.83 9.06
C SER A 75 1.31 12.88 8.96
N ASN A 76 1.63 12.20 10.07
CA ASN A 76 2.73 11.26 10.12
C ASN A 76 2.23 9.84 9.78
N PHE A 77 2.31 9.51 8.50
CA PHE A 77 1.91 8.22 7.94
C PHE A 77 3.07 7.22 7.84
N GLN A 78 4.17 7.45 8.55
CA GLN A 78 5.18 6.41 8.76
C GLN A 78 4.59 5.26 9.58
N LEU A 79 5.11 4.06 9.37
CA LEU A 79 4.66 2.85 10.05
C LEU A 79 5.26 2.74 11.46
N ASP A 80 4.51 2.18 12.41
CA ASP A 80 5.06 1.76 13.70
C ASP A 80 5.73 0.38 13.62
N THR A 81 6.36 -0.07 14.71
CA THR A 81 7.11 -1.36 14.77
C THR A 81 6.26 -2.60 14.47
N LEU A 82 4.95 -2.54 14.67
CA LEU A 82 4.03 -3.67 14.58
C LEU A 82 3.14 -3.59 13.32
N SER A 83 3.46 -2.68 12.40
CA SER A 83 2.69 -2.54 11.18
C SER A 83 2.69 -3.83 10.35
N PRO A 84 1.52 -4.28 9.87
CA PRO A 84 1.41 -5.39 8.94
C PRO A 84 1.89 -5.02 7.53
N ALA A 85 2.16 -3.75 7.25
CA ALA A 85 2.71 -3.29 5.98
C ALA A 85 4.25 -3.36 5.91
N LYS A 86 4.90 -3.68 7.05
CA LYS A 86 6.36 -3.67 7.19
C LYS A 86 7.02 -4.88 6.51
N ASP A 87 8.10 -4.67 5.78
CA ASP A 87 8.94 -5.68 5.12
C ASP A 87 8.22 -6.59 4.09
N LEU A 88 7.00 -6.23 3.65
CA LEU A 88 6.15 -7.07 2.79
C LEU A 88 5.91 -6.49 1.39
N ALA A 89 6.52 -5.36 1.05
CA ALA A 89 6.44 -4.82 -0.30
C ALA A 89 7.25 -5.66 -1.31
N PHE A 90 6.88 -5.55 -2.58
CA PHE A 90 7.56 -6.23 -3.66
C PHE A 90 8.89 -5.54 -4.00
N SER A 91 9.99 -6.30 -3.89
CA SER A 91 11.35 -5.78 -4.10
C SER A 91 11.60 -5.25 -5.50
N ASP A 92 11.03 -5.88 -6.54
CA ASP A 92 11.24 -5.44 -7.94
C ASP A 92 10.69 -4.03 -8.20
N ILE A 93 9.66 -3.62 -7.46
CA ILE A 93 9.12 -2.26 -7.52
C ILE A 93 10.04 -1.32 -6.72
N ALA A 94 10.50 -1.74 -5.54
CA ALA A 94 11.42 -0.94 -4.73
C ALA A 94 12.76 -0.70 -5.45
N ILE A 95 13.25 -1.64 -6.27
CA ILE A 95 14.47 -1.45 -7.08
C ILE A 95 14.28 -0.33 -8.12
N GLN A 96 13.08 -0.20 -8.69
CA GLN A 96 12.77 0.87 -9.64
C GLN A 96 12.57 2.23 -8.94
N TYR A 97 12.11 2.20 -7.70
CA TYR A 97 11.84 3.38 -6.87
C TYR A 97 12.56 3.26 -5.51
N PRO A 98 13.90 3.37 -5.49
CA PRO A 98 14.71 2.95 -4.34
C PRO A 98 14.63 3.87 -3.13
N LEU A 99 14.04 5.06 -3.28
CA LEU A 99 13.89 6.03 -2.20
C LEU A 99 12.40 6.22 -1.88
N ASP A 100 12.08 6.33 -0.60
CA ASP A 100 10.77 6.74 -0.13
C ASP A 100 10.56 8.26 -0.26
N ILE A 101 9.43 8.77 0.22
CA ILE A 101 9.10 10.20 0.13
C ILE A 101 10.03 11.11 0.96
N LEU A 102 10.74 10.56 1.95
CA LEU A 102 11.70 11.27 2.79
C LEU A 102 13.16 11.08 2.30
N GLY A 103 13.37 10.33 1.23
CA GLY A 103 14.71 10.00 0.72
C GLY A 103 15.39 8.84 1.45
N VAL A 104 14.66 8.08 2.26
CA VAL A 104 15.14 6.85 2.91
C VAL A 104 15.18 5.72 1.88
N SER A 105 16.26 4.93 1.90
CA SER A 105 16.41 3.77 1.02
C SER A 105 15.43 2.67 1.39
N ARG A 106 14.68 2.15 0.41
CA ARG A 106 13.81 0.98 0.51
C ARG A 106 14.54 -0.36 0.35
N LEU A 107 15.84 -0.31 0.06
CA LEU A 107 16.66 -1.49 -0.28
C LEU A 107 17.36 -2.09 0.95
N GLY A 108 16.66 -2.15 2.08
CA GLY A 108 17.15 -2.74 3.33
C GLY A 108 17.24 -4.27 3.30
N THR A 109 17.81 -4.86 4.35
CA THR A 109 18.02 -6.32 4.43
C THR A 109 16.76 -7.11 4.78
N LEU A 110 15.75 -6.46 5.38
CA LEU A 110 14.51 -7.13 5.80
C LEU A 110 13.44 -7.15 4.68
N GLY A 111 13.56 -6.25 3.70
CA GLY A 111 12.59 -6.04 2.63
C GLY A 111 12.06 -4.61 2.66
N PRO A 112 11.47 -4.12 1.56
CA PRO A 112 10.83 -2.80 1.54
C PRO A 112 9.49 -2.82 2.29
N ASP A 113 9.04 -1.65 2.73
CA ASP A 113 7.71 -1.45 3.29
C ASP A 113 6.67 -1.10 2.22
N MET A 114 5.42 -1.52 2.42
CA MET A 114 4.30 -0.99 1.64
C MET A 114 4.03 0.46 2.05
N GLY A 115 3.58 1.26 1.08
CA GLY A 115 3.22 2.66 1.31
C GLY A 115 4.33 3.65 0.95
N ALA A 116 4.13 4.91 1.33
CA ALA A 116 4.95 6.03 0.88
C ALA A 116 6.26 6.20 1.67
N TYR A 117 6.37 5.57 2.84
CA TYR A 117 7.47 5.70 3.78
C TYR A 117 8.13 4.36 4.01
N GLU A 118 9.46 4.39 4.15
CA GLU A 118 10.23 3.26 4.68
C GLU A 118 10.45 3.47 6.17
N ARG A 119 10.17 2.44 6.97
CA ARG A 119 10.31 2.50 8.41
C ARG A 119 11.77 2.25 8.80
N VAL A 120 12.41 3.31 9.29
CA VAL A 120 13.75 3.20 9.88
C VAL A 120 13.62 2.71 11.32
N GLU A 121 14.11 1.50 11.61
CA GLU A 121 14.40 1.12 12.99
C GLU A 121 15.41 2.12 13.53
N ASN A 122 15.17 2.69 14.72
CA ASN A 122 16.19 3.46 15.41
C ASN A 122 17.36 2.50 15.68
N ASP A 123 18.31 2.44 14.76
CA ASP A 123 19.57 1.73 14.92
C ASP A 123 20.30 2.40 16.07
N SER A 124 20.14 1.83 17.26
CA SER A 124 21.19 1.66 18.26
C SER A 124 22.30 2.74 18.28
N ILE A 125 21.96 4.00 18.51
CA ILE A 125 22.90 4.98 19.08
C ILE A 125 22.25 5.62 20.31
N SER A 126 21.94 4.76 21.27
CA SER A 126 21.80 5.10 22.68
C SER A 126 22.26 3.91 23.53
N LYS A 127 23.56 3.59 23.40
CA LYS A 127 24.35 3.00 24.48
C LYS A 127 25.60 3.84 24.67
#